data_AF-A0A509LN78-F1
#
_entry.id   AF-A0A509LN78-F1
#
_cell.length_a   1.000
_cell.length_b   1.000
_cell.length_c   1.000
_cell.angle_alpha   90.00
_cell.angle_beta   90.00
_cell.angle_gamma   90.00
#
_symmetry.space_group_name_H-M   'P 1'
#
loop_
_entity.id
_entity.type
_entity.pdbx_description
1 polymer ?
#
loop_
_entity_poly.entity_id
_entity_poly.type
_entity_poly.pdbx_seq_one_letter_code
_entity_poly.pdbx_strand_id
1 'polypeptide(L)'
;MKRILTSILLIVFFAGAVSAQQLTGTLQQVEKTGEIKIGYRQGLPPMSFLDKDGIPIGYSVDLCKNIVKQIEKKLGKDIKTVWVPVTGGNRFKAISDNKIDILCGSTTKTLSRGELVDFTQLTFVTGASFMTLKGRNIKGNFTGKKIGVSKGSTTEAELRKLFKETKVDAKIVLLDSAG
;
A
#
# COMPACT_ATOMS: atom_id res chain seq x y z
N MET A 1 -47.11 43.53 12.36
CA MET A 1 -47.06 42.39 11.40
C MET A 1 -46.01 42.56 10.30
N LYS A 2 -45.95 43.68 9.56
CA LYS A 2 -44.91 43.91 8.53
C LYS A 2 -43.46 43.84 9.03
N ARG A 3 -43.17 44.32 10.25
CA ARG A 3 -41.82 44.29 10.85
C ARG A 3 -41.32 42.88 11.21
N ILE A 4 -42.23 41.97 11.56
CA ILE A 4 -41.91 40.58 11.91
C ILE A 4 -41.66 39.76 10.63
N LEU A 5 -42.36 40.07 9.53
CA LEU A 5 -42.09 39.46 8.22
C LEU A 5 -40.71 39.84 7.65
N THR A 6 -40.24 41.08 7.85
CA THR A 6 -38.90 41.50 7.41
C THR A 6 -37.76 40.79 8.14
N SER A 7 -37.96 40.41 9.41
CA SER A 7 -36.92 39.73 10.20
C SER A 7 -36.77 38.25 9.84
N ILE A 8 -37.83 37.60 9.37
CA ILE A 8 -37.77 36.19 8.93
C ILE A 8 -37.10 36.07 7.57
N LEU A 9 -37.26 37.07 6.69
CA LEU A 9 -36.63 37.07 5.36
C LEU A 9 -35.10 37.25 5.41
N LEU A 10 -34.56 37.90 6.45
CA LEU A 10 -33.12 38.07 6.62
C LEU A 10 -32.40 36.81 7.15
N ILE A 11 -33.08 35.93 7.88
CA ILE A 11 -32.47 34.70 8.45
C ILE A 11 -32.29 33.62 7.38
N VAL A 12 -33.15 33.59 6.35
CA VAL A 12 -33.04 32.63 5.24
C VAL A 12 -31.85 32.95 4.31
N PHE A 13 -31.39 34.21 4.27
CA PHE A 13 -30.25 34.60 3.44
C PHE A 13 -28.88 34.21 4.03
N PHE A 14 -28.84 33.77 5.30
CA PHE A 14 -27.62 33.28 5.97
C PHE A 14 -27.56 31.76 6.09
N ALA A 15 -28.44 31.03 5.40
CA ALA A 15 -28.19 29.63 5.08
C ALA A 15 -27.10 29.56 4.00
N GLY A 16 -25.85 29.80 4.42
CA GLY A 16 -24.68 29.66 3.56
C GLY A 16 -24.76 28.30 2.85
N ALA A 17 -24.61 28.32 1.52
CA ALA A 17 -24.55 27.11 0.73
C ALA A 17 -23.54 26.18 1.40
N VAL A 18 -24.00 25.03 1.90
CA VAL A 18 -23.13 23.92 2.25
C VAL A 18 -22.47 23.52 0.94
N SER A 19 -21.31 24.12 0.68
CA SER A 19 -20.49 23.78 -0.48
C SER A 19 -20.11 22.34 -0.28
N ALA A 20 -20.71 21.45 -1.08
CA ALA A 20 -20.25 20.08 -1.17
C ALA A 20 -18.76 20.14 -1.50
N GLN A 21 -17.92 19.70 -0.57
CA GLN A 21 -16.47 19.76 -0.72
C GLN A 21 -16.12 19.10 -2.06
N GLN A 22 -15.60 19.88 -3.00
CA GLN A 22 -15.24 19.35 -4.29
C GLN A 22 -14.25 18.20 -4.09
N LEU A 23 -14.56 17.07 -4.71
CA LEU A 23 -13.64 15.94 -4.73
C LEU A 23 -12.36 16.36 -5.43
N THR A 24 -11.22 15.97 -4.87
CA THR A 24 -9.89 16.24 -5.42
C THR A 24 -9.06 14.97 -5.47
N GLY A 25 -7.96 15.01 -6.24
CA GLY A 25 -7.00 13.92 -6.33
C GLY A 25 -7.60 12.61 -6.81
N THR A 26 -7.14 11.51 -6.23
CA THR A 26 -7.54 10.14 -6.62
C THR A 26 -9.05 9.93 -6.59
N LEU A 27 -9.76 10.47 -5.59
CA LEU A 27 -11.20 10.23 -5.46
C LEU A 27 -12.00 10.91 -6.58
N GLN A 28 -11.59 12.10 -7.01
CA GLN A 28 -12.16 12.77 -8.19
C GLN A 28 -11.90 11.97 -9.47
N GLN A 29 -10.70 11.41 -9.61
CA GLN A 29 -10.36 10.57 -10.77
C GLN A 29 -11.18 9.29 -10.80
N VAL A 30 -11.33 8.61 -9.67
CA VAL A 30 -12.14 7.39 -9.54
C VAL A 30 -13.62 7.70 -9.83
N GLU A 31 -14.14 8.83 -9.33
CA GLU A 31 -15.49 9.27 -9.67
C GLU A 31 -15.62 9.52 -11.18
N LYS A 32 -14.68 10.22 -11.81
CA LYS A 32 -14.76 10.53 -13.24
C LYS A 32 -14.67 9.28 -14.13
N THR A 33 -13.80 8.34 -13.77
CA THR A 33 -13.49 7.16 -14.60
C THR A 33 -14.38 5.96 -14.29
N GLY A 34 -14.94 5.87 -13.09
CA GLY A 34 -15.66 4.69 -12.62
C GLY A 34 -14.75 3.51 -12.27
N GLU A 35 -13.44 3.71 -12.23
CA GLU A 35 -12.46 2.65 -11.99
C GLU A 35 -11.42 3.07 -10.93
N ILE A 36 -10.89 2.08 -10.20
CA ILE A 36 -9.74 2.24 -9.30
C ILE A 36 -8.68 1.18 -9.62
N LYS A 37 -7.44 1.62 -9.84
CA LYS A 37 -6.29 0.75 -10.13
C LYS A 37 -5.59 0.39 -8.83
N ILE A 38 -5.67 -0.87 -8.45
CA ILE A 38 -5.08 -1.37 -7.21
C ILE A 38 -3.81 -2.17 -7.52
N GLY A 39 -2.69 -1.67 -7.01
CA GLY A 39 -1.41 -2.38 -7.02
C GLY A 39 -1.41 -3.54 -6.03
N TYR A 40 -0.99 -4.73 -6.44
CA TYR A 40 -0.88 -5.89 -5.57
C TYR A 40 0.40 -6.70 -5.83
N ARG A 41 0.75 -7.57 -4.88
CA ARG A 41 1.88 -8.50 -4.98
C ARG A 41 1.35 -9.89 -5.31
N GLN A 42 1.97 -10.61 -6.21
CA GLN A 42 1.46 -11.91 -6.66
C GLN A 42 1.97 -13.10 -5.82
N GLY A 43 3.13 -12.96 -5.14
CA GLY A 43 3.76 -14.05 -4.39
C GLY A 43 4.13 -13.74 -2.94
N LEU A 44 3.25 -13.06 -2.18
CA LEU A 44 3.49 -12.74 -0.76
C LEU A 44 2.36 -13.22 0.17
N PRO A 45 2.13 -14.53 0.29
CA PRO A 45 1.20 -15.06 1.29
C PRO A 45 1.70 -14.75 2.72
N PRO A 46 0.80 -14.47 3.68
CA PRO A 46 -0.66 -14.36 3.54
C PRO A 46 -1.15 -12.94 3.19
N MET A 47 -0.26 -12.01 2.84
CA MET A 47 -0.56 -10.58 2.75
C MET A 47 -1.17 -10.18 1.41
N SER A 48 -0.56 -10.63 0.31
CA SER A 48 -1.01 -10.33 -1.05
C SER A 48 -0.41 -11.37 -1.99
N PHE A 49 -1.27 -12.17 -2.59
CA PHE A 49 -0.88 -13.26 -3.48
C PHE A 49 -2.01 -13.63 -4.43
N LEU A 50 -1.69 -14.38 -5.47
CA LEU A 50 -2.70 -14.98 -6.34
C LEU A 50 -3.20 -16.30 -5.76
N ASP A 51 -4.51 -16.50 -5.79
CA ASP A 51 -5.09 -17.83 -5.58
C ASP A 51 -4.93 -18.72 -6.82
N LYS A 52 -5.50 -19.93 -6.75
CA LYS A 52 -5.45 -20.93 -7.84
C LYS A 52 -6.11 -20.45 -9.15
N ASP A 53 -7.01 -19.48 -9.07
CA ASP A 53 -7.77 -18.96 -10.20
C ASP A 53 -7.16 -17.64 -10.73
N GLY A 54 -5.99 -17.23 -10.19
CA GLY A 54 -5.31 -16.01 -10.59
C GLY A 54 -5.96 -14.74 -10.02
N ILE A 55 -6.78 -14.87 -8.98
CA ILE A 55 -7.42 -13.73 -8.32
C ILE A 55 -6.54 -13.23 -7.16
N PRO A 56 -6.30 -11.92 -7.04
CA PRO A 56 -5.62 -11.35 -5.89
C PRO A 56 -6.41 -11.58 -4.60
N ILE A 57 -5.74 -12.20 -3.62
CA ILE A 57 -6.24 -12.45 -2.27
C ILE A 57 -5.18 -12.15 -1.21
N GLY A 58 -5.59 -12.19 0.06
CA GLY A 58 -4.73 -12.00 1.22
C GLY A 58 -5.11 -10.77 2.05
N TYR A 59 -4.52 -10.68 3.22
CA TYR A 59 -4.88 -9.69 4.24
C TYR A 59 -4.88 -8.24 3.71
N SER A 60 -3.80 -7.80 3.04
CA SER A 60 -3.70 -6.44 2.51
C SER A 60 -4.67 -6.20 1.35
N VAL A 61 -4.97 -7.25 0.57
CA VAL A 61 -5.93 -7.19 -0.53
C VAL A 61 -7.35 -7.00 0.01
N ASP A 62 -7.70 -7.71 1.08
CA ASP A 62 -9.02 -7.61 1.71
C ASP A 62 -9.24 -6.24 2.37
N LEU A 63 -8.21 -5.64 2.95
CA LEU A 63 -8.27 -4.25 3.40
C LEU A 63 -8.60 -3.30 2.25
N CYS A 64 -7.98 -3.47 1.09
CA CYS A 64 -8.25 -2.62 -0.06
C CYS A 64 -9.61 -2.85 -0.69
N LYS A 65 -10.11 -4.09 -0.72
CA LYS A 65 -11.51 -4.37 -1.09
C LYS A 65 -12.48 -3.61 -0.18
N ASN A 66 -12.18 -3.50 1.12
CA ASN A 66 -12.98 -2.68 2.04
C ASN A 66 -12.86 -1.18 1.74
N ILE A 67 -11.69 -0.68 1.36
CA ILE A 67 -11.51 0.71 0.91
C ILE A 67 -12.39 0.99 -0.32
N VAL A 68 -12.40 0.09 -1.32
CA VAL A 68 -13.27 0.23 -2.50
C VAL A 68 -14.74 0.33 -2.10
N LYS A 69 -15.22 -0.55 -1.20
CA LYS A 69 -16.60 -0.48 -0.69
C LYS A 69 -16.93 0.87 -0.03
N GLN A 70 -15.98 1.46 0.70
CA GLN A 70 -16.18 2.79 1.30
C GLN A 70 -16.19 3.90 0.24
N ILE A 71 -15.39 3.77 -0.83
CA ILE A 71 -15.41 4.69 -1.97
C ILE A 71 -16.76 4.60 -2.67
N GLU A 72 -17.25 3.39 -2.97
CA GLU A 72 -18.57 3.16 -3.59
C GLU A 72 -19.69 3.80 -2.77
N LYS A 73 -19.68 3.57 -1.45
CA LYS A 73 -20.63 4.20 -0.52
C LYS A 73 -20.54 5.73 -0.54
N LYS A 74 -19.33 6.28 -0.61
CA LYS A 74 -19.10 7.73 -0.63
C LYS A 74 -19.55 8.38 -1.95
N LEU A 75 -19.41 7.67 -3.07
CA LEU A 75 -19.76 8.16 -4.41
C LEU A 75 -21.19 7.78 -4.83
N GLY A 76 -21.85 6.87 -4.10
CA GLY A 76 -23.19 6.39 -4.43
C GLY A 76 -23.26 5.58 -5.72
N LYS A 77 -22.17 4.89 -6.10
CA LYS A 77 -22.10 4.07 -7.31
C LYS A 77 -21.03 2.99 -7.21
N ASP A 78 -21.19 1.94 -8.00
CA ASP A 78 -20.22 0.84 -8.11
C ASP A 78 -18.92 1.31 -8.77
N ILE A 79 -17.79 0.80 -8.29
CA ILE A 79 -16.46 1.14 -8.80
C ILE A 79 -15.75 -0.12 -9.26
N LYS A 80 -15.37 -0.14 -10.54
CA LYS A 80 -14.62 -1.26 -11.11
C LYS A 80 -13.19 -1.27 -10.56
N THR A 81 -12.80 -2.39 -9.95
CA THR A 81 -11.41 -2.58 -9.52
C THR A 81 -10.56 -3.13 -10.65
N VAL A 82 -9.46 -2.45 -10.97
CA VAL A 82 -8.44 -2.89 -11.92
C VAL A 82 -7.20 -3.34 -11.14
N TRP A 83 -6.92 -4.63 -11.13
CA TRP A 83 -5.77 -5.19 -10.41
C TRP A 83 -4.49 -5.08 -11.24
N VAL A 84 -3.46 -4.47 -10.66
CA VAL A 84 -2.17 -4.23 -11.34
C VAL A 84 -1.04 -4.91 -10.55
N PRO A 85 -0.35 -5.91 -11.13
CA PRO A 85 0.77 -6.56 -10.44
C PRO A 85 1.95 -5.59 -10.31
N VAL A 86 2.56 -5.58 -9.13
CA VAL A 86 3.78 -4.81 -8.85
C VAL A 86 4.81 -5.64 -8.07
N THR A 87 6.06 -5.20 -8.11
CA THR A 87 7.19 -5.80 -7.41
C THR A 87 7.64 -4.90 -6.26
N GLY A 88 8.51 -5.42 -5.38
CA GLY A 88 9.15 -4.61 -4.35
C GLY A 88 9.93 -3.41 -4.92
N GLY A 89 10.46 -3.53 -6.14
CA GLY A 89 11.29 -2.51 -6.78
C GLY A 89 10.52 -1.43 -7.53
N ASN A 90 9.39 -1.76 -8.17
CA ASN A 90 8.66 -0.80 -9.03
C ASN A 90 7.41 -0.18 -8.39
N ARG A 91 6.94 -0.69 -7.24
CA ARG A 91 5.67 -0.27 -6.62
C ARG A 91 5.52 1.23 -6.35
N PHE A 92 6.59 1.92 -5.94
CA PHE A 92 6.53 3.36 -5.67
C PHE A 92 6.49 4.17 -6.97
N LYS A 93 7.27 3.76 -7.97
CA LYS A 93 7.21 4.36 -9.30
C LYS A 93 5.82 4.17 -9.91
N ALA A 94 5.19 3.01 -9.71
CA ALA A 94 3.83 2.76 -10.18
C ALA A 94 2.80 3.73 -9.59
N ILE A 95 2.97 4.17 -8.33
CA ILE A 95 2.14 5.23 -7.74
C ILE A 95 2.46 6.57 -8.40
N SER A 96 3.74 6.97 -8.43
CA SER A 96 4.16 8.26 -8.99
C SER A 96 3.82 8.44 -10.48
N ASP A 97 3.79 7.36 -11.25
CA ASP A 97 3.43 7.35 -12.66
C ASP A 97 1.89 7.29 -12.89
N ASN A 98 1.08 7.33 -11.83
CA ASN A 98 -0.36 7.09 -11.87
C ASN A 98 -0.75 5.74 -12.53
N LYS A 99 0.13 4.74 -12.50
CA LYS A 99 -0.17 3.37 -12.97
C LYS A 99 -1.08 2.64 -11.97
N ILE A 100 -0.95 2.95 -10.69
CA ILE A 100 -1.83 2.48 -9.62
C ILE A 100 -2.26 3.67 -8.76
N ASP A 101 -3.46 3.60 -8.21
CA ASP A 101 -4.03 4.63 -7.35
C ASP A 101 -3.74 4.35 -5.87
N ILE A 102 -3.64 3.06 -5.51
CA ILE A 102 -3.29 2.59 -4.17
C ILE A 102 -2.49 1.29 -4.27
N LEU A 103 -1.60 1.05 -3.31
CA LEU A 103 -0.82 -0.18 -3.17
C LEU A 103 -1.31 -1.02 -1.99
N CYS A 104 -1.63 -2.28 -2.26
CA CYS A 104 -2.16 -3.25 -1.30
C CYS A 104 -1.20 -4.43 -1.17
N GLY A 105 -0.19 -4.28 -0.32
CA GLY A 105 0.87 -5.27 -0.11
C GLY A 105 1.46 -5.21 1.29
N SER A 106 2.72 -5.61 1.45
CA SER A 106 3.46 -5.62 2.73
C SER A 106 4.57 -4.56 2.76
N THR A 107 4.23 -3.31 2.49
CA THR A 107 5.22 -2.23 2.41
C THR A 107 5.47 -1.59 3.77
N THR A 108 6.66 -1.77 4.33
CA THR A 108 7.08 -1.08 5.56
C THR A 108 7.12 0.44 5.37
N LYS A 109 6.48 1.19 6.26
CA LYS A 109 6.60 2.65 6.34
C LYS A 109 7.97 3.03 6.90
N THR A 110 8.71 3.89 6.21
CA THR A 110 9.96 4.50 6.65
C THR A 110 9.95 5.99 6.32
N LEU A 111 10.77 6.79 6.98
CA LEU A 111 10.89 8.23 6.66
C LEU A 111 11.22 8.46 5.17
N SER A 112 12.25 7.78 4.67
CA SER A 112 12.67 7.88 3.27
C SER A 112 11.60 7.45 2.25
N ARG A 113 10.69 6.53 2.61
CA ARG A 113 9.57 6.16 1.75
C ARG A 113 8.44 7.17 1.81
N GLY A 114 8.27 7.84 2.95
CA GLY A 114 7.30 8.92 3.14
C GLY A 114 7.60 10.15 2.27
N GLU A 115 8.86 10.32 1.86
CA GLU A 115 9.24 11.35 0.88
C GLU A 115 8.74 11.04 -0.54
N LEU A 116 8.41 9.78 -0.84
CA LEU A 116 7.99 9.34 -2.17
C LEU A 116 6.47 9.16 -2.28
N VAL A 117 5.84 8.67 -1.22
CA VAL A 117 4.40 8.34 -1.18
C VAL A 117 3.84 8.52 0.23
N ASP A 118 2.54 8.79 0.30
CA ASP A 118 1.80 8.73 1.54
C ASP A 118 1.45 7.29 1.95
N PHE A 119 1.32 7.08 3.27
CA PHE A 119 0.95 5.79 3.85
C PHE A 119 -0.35 5.91 4.63
N THR A 120 -1.15 4.84 4.59
CA THR A 120 -2.27 4.65 5.52
C THR A 120 -1.79 4.57 6.97
N GLN A 121 -2.75 4.40 7.89
CA GLN A 121 -2.42 3.91 9.23
C GLN A 121 -1.73 2.54 9.16
N LEU A 122 -0.95 2.21 10.19
CA LEU A 122 -0.28 0.91 10.29
C LEU A 122 -1.33 -0.20 10.39
N THR A 123 -1.25 -1.16 9.49
CA THR A 123 -2.18 -2.29 9.42
C THR A 123 -1.56 -3.60 9.92
N PHE A 124 -0.22 -3.70 9.90
CA PHE A 124 0.49 -4.88 10.35
C PHE A 124 1.89 -4.51 10.86
N VAL A 125 2.35 -5.18 11.92
CA VAL A 125 3.69 -4.98 12.51
C VAL A 125 4.48 -6.27 12.40
N THR A 126 5.72 -6.20 11.94
CA THR A 126 6.60 -7.35 11.75
C THR A 126 8.07 -6.97 11.84
N GLY A 127 8.96 -7.96 11.79
CA GLY A 127 10.42 -7.81 11.82
C GLY A 127 11.13 -8.75 10.85
N ALA A 128 12.40 -8.47 10.58
CA ALA A 128 13.24 -9.34 9.76
C ALA A 128 13.70 -10.56 10.57
N SER A 129 13.67 -11.73 9.93
CA SER A 129 14.13 -13.00 10.50
C SER A 129 14.88 -13.82 9.44
N PHE A 130 15.71 -14.75 9.89
CA PHE A 130 16.37 -15.73 9.02
C PHE A 130 15.57 -17.02 8.95
N MET A 131 15.55 -17.65 7.78
CA MET A 131 14.97 -18.98 7.56
C MET A 131 16.02 -19.89 6.93
N THR A 132 16.08 -21.14 7.38
CA THR A 132 16.98 -22.17 6.85
C THR A 132 16.24 -23.50 6.77
N LEU A 133 16.74 -24.40 5.91
CA LEU A 133 16.32 -25.80 5.92
C LEU A 133 16.60 -26.44 7.30
N LYS A 134 15.68 -27.31 7.71
CA LYS A 134 15.81 -28.11 8.93
C LYS A 134 17.11 -28.93 8.89
N GLY A 135 17.81 -29.01 10.03
CA GLY A 135 19.06 -29.77 10.17
C GLY A 135 20.34 -29.05 9.75
N ARG A 136 20.26 -27.84 9.15
CA ARG A 136 21.47 -27.08 8.74
C ARG A 136 22.21 -26.38 9.90
N ASN A 137 21.65 -26.37 11.10
CA ASN A 137 22.25 -25.83 12.34
C ASN A 137 22.94 -24.45 12.19
N ILE A 138 22.35 -23.54 11.40
CA ILE A 138 22.89 -22.18 11.25
C ILE A 138 22.42 -21.33 12.44
N LYS A 139 23.34 -21.00 13.34
CA LYS A 139 23.12 -20.12 14.50
C LYS A 139 24.15 -18.99 14.51
N GLY A 140 23.73 -17.78 14.13
CA GLY A 140 24.54 -16.56 14.23
C GLY A 140 25.79 -16.44 13.34
N ASN A 141 26.31 -17.54 12.76
CA ASN A 141 27.46 -17.50 11.86
C ASN A 141 27.04 -17.65 10.39
N PHE A 142 27.18 -16.55 9.64
CA PHE A 142 26.85 -16.48 8.22
C PHE A 142 28.09 -16.47 7.31
N THR A 143 29.29 -16.63 7.88
CA THR A 143 30.55 -16.59 7.13
C THR A 143 30.58 -17.64 6.03
N GLY A 144 30.97 -17.23 4.83
CA GLY A 144 31.00 -18.01 3.60
C GLY A 144 29.62 -18.44 3.06
N LYS A 145 28.51 -17.98 3.66
CA LYS A 145 27.15 -18.37 3.24
C LYS A 145 26.62 -17.45 2.15
N LYS A 146 25.70 -18.00 1.36
CA LYS A 146 24.85 -17.24 0.44
C LYS A 146 23.49 -17.03 1.11
N ILE A 147 23.03 -15.78 1.18
CA ILE A 147 21.77 -15.42 1.84
C ILE A 147 20.86 -14.75 0.83
N GLY A 148 19.76 -15.43 0.52
CA GLY A 148 18.70 -14.90 -0.34
C GLY A 148 17.89 -13.82 0.39
N VAL A 149 17.69 -12.67 -0.24
CA VAL A 149 16.83 -11.61 0.28
C VAL A 149 16.05 -10.96 -0.86
N SER A 150 14.82 -10.56 -0.59
CA SER A 150 13.97 -9.87 -1.56
C SER A 150 14.57 -8.50 -1.93
N LYS A 151 14.78 -8.29 -3.23
CA LYS A 151 15.28 -7.02 -3.79
C LYS A 151 14.34 -5.85 -3.46
N GLY A 152 14.90 -4.73 -3.00
CA GLY A 152 14.14 -3.52 -2.66
C GLY A 152 13.34 -3.61 -1.35
N SER A 153 13.62 -4.63 -0.52
CA SER A 153 13.04 -4.77 0.81
C SER A 153 13.82 -3.96 1.86
N THR A 154 13.18 -3.65 2.98
CA THR A 154 13.89 -3.12 4.17
C THR A 154 14.87 -4.15 4.73
N THR A 155 14.55 -5.45 4.64
CA THR A 155 15.44 -6.53 5.06
C THR A 155 16.75 -6.55 4.27
N GLU A 156 16.73 -6.25 2.97
CA GLU A 156 17.95 -6.13 2.17
C GLU A 156 18.86 -5.02 2.72
N ALA A 157 18.29 -3.83 2.95
CA ALA A 157 19.03 -2.68 3.47
C ALA A 157 19.64 -2.99 4.85
N GLU A 158 18.83 -3.57 5.75
CA GLU A 158 19.29 -3.94 7.10
C GLU A 158 20.35 -5.04 7.06
N LEU A 159 20.19 -6.05 6.20
CA LEU A 159 21.17 -7.13 6.06
C LEU A 159 22.53 -6.61 5.56
N ARG A 160 22.51 -5.70 4.58
CA ARG A 160 23.73 -5.03 4.08
C ARG A 160 24.42 -4.24 5.19
N LYS A 161 23.65 -3.49 5.97
CA LYS A 161 24.15 -2.72 7.11
C LYS A 161 24.78 -3.65 8.16
N LEU A 162 24.04 -4.68 8.58
CA LEU A 162 24.49 -5.67 9.56
C LEU A 162 25.83 -6.31 9.17
N PHE A 163 25.98 -6.81 7.93
CA PHE A 163 27.22 -7.47 7.49
C PHE A 163 28.39 -6.51 7.38
N LYS A 164 28.14 -5.25 7.00
CA LYS A 164 29.17 -4.21 7.01
C LYS A 164 29.65 -3.91 8.44
N GLU A 165 28.74 -3.75 9.39
CA GLU A 165 29.06 -3.41 10.78
C GLU A 165 29.73 -4.57 11.53
N THR A 166 29.26 -5.79 11.31
CA THR A 166 29.77 -7.00 11.97
C THR A 166 30.97 -7.64 11.26
N LYS A 167 31.39 -7.10 10.11
CA LYS A 167 32.47 -7.65 9.26
C LYS A 167 32.27 -9.12 8.89
N VAL A 168 31.02 -9.53 8.72
CA VAL A 168 30.67 -10.90 8.32
C VAL A 168 30.89 -11.05 6.81
N ASP A 169 31.74 -11.99 6.42
CA ASP A 169 31.96 -12.35 5.02
C ASP A 169 30.83 -13.28 4.53
N ALA A 170 29.72 -12.70 4.07
CA ALA A 170 28.59 -13.43 3.51
C ALA A 170 28.12 -12.79 2.19
N LYS A 171 27.70 -13.63 1.25
CA LYS A 171 27.20 -13.17 -0.06
C LYS A 171 25.69 -12.97 -0.02
N ILE A 172 25.24 -11.74 -0.20
CA ILE A 172 23.82 -11.42 -0.41
C ILE A 172 23.44 -11.78 -1.84
N VAL A 173 22.38 -12.60 -1.99
CA VAL A 173 21.78 -12.96 -3.27
C VAL A 173 20.41 -12.29 -3.34
N LEU A 174 20.26 -11.37 -4.29
CA LEU A 174 18.99 -10.69 -4.50
C LEU A 174 18.04 -11.62 -5.23
N LEU A 175 16.88 -11.85 -4.62
CA LEU A 175 15.78 -12.57 -5.21
C LEU A 175 14.78 -11.54 -5.72
N ASP A 176 14.31 -11.75 -6.95
CA ASP A 176 13.15 -11.01 -7.40
C ASP A 176 12.00 -11.41 -6.49
N SER A 177 11.47 -10.40 -5.79
CA SER A 177 10.38 -10.61 -4.86
C SER A 177 9.16 -10.95 -5.70
N ALA A 178 8.89 -12.26 -5.81
CA ALA A 178 7.92 -12.90 -6.68
C ALA A 178 6.76 -11.97 -7.09
N GLY A 179 6.65 -11.81 -8.40
CA GLY A 179 5.35 -12.00 -9.03
C GLY A 179 4.99 -13.46 -8.77
#